data_AF-A0A8H5MNV5-F1
#
_entry.id   AF-A0A8H5MNV5-F1
#
_cell.length_a   1.000
_cell.length_b   1.000
_cell.length_c   1.000
_cell.angle_alpha   90.00
_cell.angle_beta   90.00
_cell.angle_gamma   90.00
#
_symmetry.space_group_name_H-M   'P 1'
#
loop_
_entity.id
_entity.type
_entity.pdbx_description
1 polymer ?
#
loop_
_entity_poly.entity_id
_entity_poly.type
_entity_poly.pdbx_seq_one_letter_code
_entity_poly.pdbx_strand_id
1 'polypeptide(L)'
;MLQPQPVIEISDDDDDDASGIEETDWKKKLFASLNAIQAEPKLVCFRSYQEFVNPGLKIGGQQIIPLPLTYHYADIIKELSHSVQGTDNKAQNVWELDRAQFDLINPAWPSCLDRITQEITKELDIENALLSPTKLTLQGLGPVAEQDQRLEQSDHIVDHISVCLPSEHQGGDIGVSLGGRRTTVSTATSSALDLSAIGWISTF
;
A
#
# COMPACT_ATOMS: atom_id res chain seq x y z
N MET A 1 -8.58 35.13 72.28
CA MET A 1 -10.00 34.73 72.24
C MET A 1 -10.24 34.03 70.92
N LEU A 2 -10.71 32.79 70.96
CA LEU A 2 -11.16 32.02 69.80
C LEU A 2 -12.50 32.58 69.29
N GLN A 3 -12.67 32.66 67.97
CA GLN A 3 -13.95 32.40 67.32
C GLN A 3 -13.71 31.56 66.05
N PRO A 4 -14.58 30.56 65.78
CA PRO A 4 -14.30 29.46 64.87
C PRO A 4 -14.49 29.84 63.40
N GLN A 5 -13.72 29.20 62.52
CA GLN A 5 -13.97 29.20 61.08
C GLN A 5 -15.19 28.32 60.77
N PRO A 6 -16.00 28.67 59.75
CA PRO A 6 -17.09 27.81 59.33
C PRO A 6 -16.52 26.54 58.71
N VAL A 7 -16.76 25.41 59.37
CA VAL A 7 -16.62 24.08 58.80
C VAL A 7 -17.68 23.98 57.70
N ILE A 8 -17.24 23.86 56.45
CA ILE A 8 -18.13 23.48 55.35
C ILE A 8 -18.33 21.98 55.52
N GLU A 9 -19.45 21.60 56.14
CA GLU A 9 -19.97 20.24 56.03
C GLU A 9 -20.39 20.04 54.58
N ILE A 10 -19.63 19.19 53.88
CA ILE A 10 -20.06 18.63 52.61
C ILE A 10 -21.11 17.57 53.00
N SER A 11 -22.39 17.86 52.80
CA SER A 11 -23.39 16.80 52.82
C SER A 11 -23.15 15.94 51.59
N ASP A 12 -22.83 14.66 51.81
CA ASP A 12 -23.07 13.62 50.83
C ASP A 12 -24.59 13.40 50.80
N ASP A 13 -25.31 14.37 50.23
CA ASP A 13 -26.63 14.07 49.68
C ASP A 13 -26.36 13.31 48.37
N ASP A 14 -26.43 11.99 48.48
CA ASP A 14 -26.70 11.07 47.39
C ASP A 14 -28.07 11.43 46.77
N ASP A 15 -28.13 12.55 46.05
CA ASP A 15 -29.12 12.73 45.00
C ASP A 15 -28.67 11.86 43.82
N ASP A 16 -29.10 10.60 43.91
CA ASP A 16 -29.15 9.59 42.85
C ASP A 16 -30.13 10.02 41.75
N ASP A 17 -29.97 11.26 41.26
CA ASP A 17 -30.43 11.66 39.94
C ASP A 17 -29.29 11.32 38.96
N ALA A 18 -29.08 10.00 38.81
CA ALA A 18 -28.72 9.44 37.53
C ALA A 18 -29.87 9.75 36.56
N SER A 19 -30.00 11.03 36.17
CA SER A 19 -30.69 11.43 34.97
C SER A 19 -29.96 10.69 33.86
N GLY A 20 -30.48 9.51 33.53
CA GLY A 20 -29.96 8.67 32.48
C GLY A 20 -29.75 9.62 31.32
N ILE A 21 -28.48 9.86 30.98
CA ILE A 21 -28.11 10.80 29.94
C ILE A 21 -28.90 10.32 28.74
N GLU A 22 -30.01 11.02 28.46
CA GLU A 22 -30.93 10.65 27.42
C GLU A 22 -30.04 10.56 26.21
N GLU A 23 -29.83 9.34 25.74
CA GLU A 23 -28.91 9.09 24.65
C GLU A 23 -29.58 9.77 23.46
N THR A 24 -29.16 11.03 23.30
CA THR A 24 -29.83 12.06 22.52
C THR A 24 -30.18 11.48 21.17
N ASP A 25 -31.40 11.70 20.67
CA ASP A 25 -31.90 11.04 19.46
C ASP A 25 -30.93 11.08 18.27
N TRP A 26 -30.09 12.10 18.18
CA TRP A 26 -29.04 12.18 17.17
C TRP A 26 -27.96 11.09 17.29
N LYS A 27 -27.58 10.66 18.51
CA LYS A 27 -26.64 9.54 18.75
C LYS A 27 -27.23 8.23 18.27
N LYS A 28 -28.48 7.93 18.61
CA LYS A 28 -29.19 6.72 18.15
C LYS A 28 -29.31 6.71 16.63
N LYS A 29 -29.66 7.86 16.02
CA LYS A 29 -29.70 8.03 14.56
C LYS A 29 -28.33 7.86 13.93
N LEU A 30 -27.28 8.39 14.53
CA LEU A 30 -25.91 8.23 14.04
C LEU A 30 -25.46 6.77 14.11
N PHE A 31 -25.66 6.09 15.24
CA PHE A 31 -25.36 4.67 15.39
C PHE A 31 -26.14 3.81 14.39
N ALA A 32 -27.43 4.07 14.21
CA ALA A 32 -28.24 3.38 13.21
C ALA A 32 -27.72 3.63 11.79
N SER A 33 -27.35 4.87 11.47
CA SER A 33 -26.75 5.21 10.16
C SER A 33 -25.40 4.53 9.94
N LEU A 34 -24.51 4.50 10.94
CA LEU A 34 -23.22 3.81 10.86
C LEU A 34 -23.40 2.29 10.69
N ASN A 35 -24.32 1.68 11.44
CA ASN A 35 -24.65 0.25 11.30
C ASN A 35 -25.36 -0.08 9.98
N ALA A 36 -26.01 0.90 9.35
CA ALA A 36 -26.65 0.72 8.05
C ALA A 36 -25.66 0.77 6.87
N ILE A 37 -24.42 1.20 7.10
CA ILE A 37 -23.36 1.12 6.09
C ILE A 37 -22.97 -0.36 5.93
N GLN A 38 -23.52 -1.01 4.91
CA GLN A 38 -23.23 -2.40 4.56
C GLN A 38 -22.04 -2.55 3.59
N ALA A 39 -21.67 -1.47 2.91
CA ALA A 39 -20.57 -1.48 1.95
C ALA A 39 -19.26 -1.21 2.67
N GLU A 40 -18.42 -2.23 2.76
CA GLU A 40 -17.06 -2.06 3.24
C GLU A 40 -16.24 -1.43 2.11
N PRO A 41 -15.46 -0.35 2.40
CA PRO A 41 -14.62 0.26 1.39
C PRO A 41 -13.64 -0.79 0.87
N LYS A 42 -13.41 -0.78 -0.45
CA LYS A 42 -12.41 -1.65 -1.06
C LYS A 42 -11.04 -1.04 -0.82
N LEU A 43 -10.25 -1.72 0.01
CA LEU A 43 -8.95 -1.19 0.46
C LEU A 43 -7.77 -1.71 -0.37
N VAL A 44 -8.00 -2.73 -1.19
CA VAL A 44 -6.99 -3.37 -2.05
C VAL A 44 -7.61 -3.67 -3.40
N CYS A 45 -6.90 -3.33 -4.47
CA CYS A 45 -7.25 -3.62 -5.85
C CYS A 45 -6.08 -4.35 -6.52
N PHE A 46 -6.38 -5.42 -7.26
CA PHE A 46 -5.39 -6.12 -8.09
C PHE A 46 -5.95 -6.31 -9.49
N ARG A 47 -5.11 -6.06 -10.50
CA ARG A 47 -5.45 -6.22 -11.92
C ARG A 47 -4.29 -6.84 -12.68
N SER A 48 -4.62 -7.59 -13.74
CA SER A 48 -3.67 -8.11 -14.72
C SER A 48 -4.02 -7.59 -16.10
N TYR A 49 -3.00 -7.37 -16.92
CA TYR A 49 -3.05 -6.71 -18.22
C TYR A 49 -2.27 -7.53 -19.25
N GLN A 50 -3.01 -8.17 -20.16
CA GLN A 50 -2.45 -8.88 -21.32
C GLN A 50 -2.04 -7.89 -22.43
N GLU A 51 -2.77 -6.78 -22.54
CA GLU A 51 -2.49 -5.71 -23.48
C GLU A 51 -1.93 -4.49 -22.73
N PHE A 52 -0.64 -4.24 -22.93
CA PHE A 52 0.07 -3.11 -22.33
C PHE A 52 1.18 -2.61 -23.25
N VAL A 53 1.61 -1.38 -23.00
CA VAL A 53 2.76 -0.78 -23.69
C VAL A 53 4.03 -1.24 -22.97
N ASN A 54 5.02 -1.76 -23.69
CA ASN A 54 6.31 -2.04 -23.06
C ASN A 54 6.95 -0.72 -22.58
N PRO A 55 7.33 -0.56 -21.30
CA PRO A 55 7.86 0.69 -20.76
C PRO A 55 9.17 1.15 -21.40
N GLY A 56 9.92 0.26 -22.03
CA GLY A 56 11.30 0.54 -22.46
C GLY A 56 12.19 0.81 -21.25
N LEU A 57 12.28 -0.17 -20.35
CA LEU A 57 13.09 -0.05 -19.13
C LEU A 57 14.55 0.16 -19.50
N LYS A 58 15.15 1.22 -18.97
CA LYS A 58 16.56 1.57 -19.16
C LYS A 58 17.22 1.79 -17.82
N ILE A 59 18.40 1.22 -17.58
CA ILE A 59 19.10 1.29 -16.29
C ILE A 59 20.53 1.78 -16.53
N GLY A 60 21.05 2.57 -15.58
CA GLY A 60 22.41 3.10 -15.65
C GLY A 60 22.66 4.03 -16.86
N GLY A 61 21.59 4.62 -17.42
CA GLY A 61 21.68 5.57 -18.54
C GLY A 61 22.11 4.97 -19.89
N GLN A 62 22.40 3.68 -19.98
CA GLN A 62 22.97 3.05 -21.19
C GLN A 62 22.27 1.75 -21.58
N GLN A 63 21.87 0.92 -20.61
CA GLN A 63 21.38 -0.42 -20.88
C GLN A 63 19.86 -0.44 -20.99
N ILE A 64 19.33 -0.88 -22.14
CA ILE A 64 17.90 -1.22 -22.27
C ILE A 64 17.71 -2.66 -21.79
N ILE A 65 16.73 -2.85 -20.90
CA ILE A 65 16.32 -4.14 -20.36
C ILE A 65 15.06 -4.59 -21.11
N PRO A 66 15.12 -5.66 -21.91
CA PRO A 66 13.95 -6.19 -22.57
C PRO A 66 13.01 -6.86 -21.56
N LEU A 67 11.72 -6.80 -21.88
CA LEU A 67 10.66 -7.51 -21.17
C LEU A 67 9.99 -8.49 -22.15
N PRO A 68 9.68 -9.74 -21.73
CA PRO A 68 9.80 -10.26 -20.37
C PRO A 68 11.22 -10.39 -19.85
N LEU A 69 11.40 -10.15 -18.55
CA LEU A 69 12.71 -10.19 -17.91
C LEU A 69 13.24 -11.63 -17.89
N THR A 70 14.46 -11.81 -18.40
CA THR A 70 15.18 -13.09 -18.37
C THR A 70 16.24 -13.09 -17.26
N TYR A 71 16.73 -14.27 -16.88
CA TYR A 71 17.81 -14.40 -15.88
C TYR A 71 19.04 -13.57 -16.22
N HIS A 72 19.44 -13.52 -17.49
CA HIS A 72 20.59 -12.73 -17.93
C HIS A 72 20.43 -11.24 -17.59
N TYR A 73 19.28 -10.65 -17.91
CA TYR A 73 19.04 -9.24 -17.61
C TYR A 73 18.71 -9.00 -16.13
N ALA A 74 18.14 -9.99 -15.43
CA ALA A 74 17.97 -9.91 -13.99
C ALA A 74 19.34 -9.79 -13.27
N ASP A 75 20.37 -10.53 -13.71
CA ASP A 75 21.71 -10.42 -13.13
C ASP A 75 22.34 -9.04 -13.38
N ILE A 76 22.12 -8.45 -14.55
CA ILE A 76 22.53 -7.07 -14.84
C ILE A 76 21.84 -6.07 -13.89
N ILE A 77 20.54 -6.25 -13.62
CA ILE A 77 19.83 -5.42 -12.64
C ILE A 77 20.48 -5.55 -11.27
N LYS A 78 20.78 -6.77 -10.82
CA LYS A 78 21.41 -7.01 -9.50
C LYS A 78 22.76 -6.29 -9.38
N GLU A 79 23.59 -6.32 -10.42
CA GLU A 79 24.90 -5.67 -10.44
C GLU A 79 24.82 -4.14 -10.34
N LEU A 80 23.77 -3.54 -10.91
CA LEU A 80 23.58 -2.09 -10.94
C LEU A 80 22.76 -1.56 -9.74
N SER A 81 22.16 -2.46 -8.96
CA SER A 81 21.28 -2.14 -7.84
C SER A 81 22.03 -2.19 -6.52
N HIS A 82 21.50 -1.51 -5.50
CA HIS A 82 21.88 -1.82 -4.13
C HIS A 82 20.98 -2.94 -3.60
N SER A 83 21.54 -3.85 -2.81
CA SER A 83 20.75 -4.94 -2.26
C SER A 83 20.22 -4.60 -0.87
N VAL A 84 18.96 -4.94 -0.61
CA VAL A 84 18.25 -4.61 0.62
C VAL A 84 18.27 -5.83 1.54
N GLN A 85 18.74 -5.66 2.77
CA GLN A 85 18.67 -6.71 3.79
C GLN A 85 17.25 -6.80 4.34
N GLY A 86 16.73 -8.03 4.48
CA GLY A 86 15.51 -8.29 5.23
C GLY A 86 15.72 -8.09 6.73
N THR A 87 14.63 -7.90 7.47
CA THR A 87 14.61 -7.78 8.94
C THR A 87 15.13 -9.04 9.66
N ASP A 88 14.95 -10.21 9.05
CA ASP A 88 15.66 -11.42 9.40
C ASP A 88 16.99 -11.44 8.65
N ASN A 89 18.13 -11.66 9.34
CA ASN A 89 19.49 -11.84 8.81
C ASN A 89 19.68 -13.01 7.78
N LYS A 90 18.66 -13.32 6.97
CA LYS A 90 18.68 -14.25 5.84
C LYS A 90 19.18 -13.55 4.58
N ALA A 91 19.44 -14.35 3.55
CA ALA A 91 20.07 -13.92 2.30
C ALA A 91 19.44 -12.66 1.69
N GLN A 92 20.31 -11.81 1.14
CA GLN A 92 19.95 -10.63 0.34
C GLN A 92 19.25 -11.09 -0.94
N ASN A 93 17.92 -11.07 -0.93
CA ASN A 93 17.10 -11.55 -2.05
C ASN A 93 16.30 -10.41 -2.71
N VAL A 94 16.55 -9.16 -2.31
CA VAL A 94 15.91 -7.98 -2.89
C VAL A 94 16.98 -7.00 -3.35
N TRP A 95 16.81 -6.47 -4.56
CA TRP A 95 17.66 -5.45 -5.15
C TRP A 95 16.80 -4.27 -5.54
N GLU A 96 17.23 -3.06 -5.19
CA GLU A 96 16.47 -1.83 -5.39
C GLU A 96 17.27 -0.79 -6.18
N LEU A 97 16.54 -0.07 -7.04
CA LEU A 97 17.00 1.08 -7.80
C LEU A 97 16.09 2.26 -7.47
N ASP A 98 16.69 3.37 -7.06
CA ASP A 98 16.00 4.63 -6.87
C ASP A 98 15.54 5.21 -8.21
N ARG A 99 14.56 6.12 -8.17
CA ARG A 99 14.01 6.77 -9.37
C ARG A 99 15.08 7.34 -10.33
N ALA A 100 16.20 7.84 -9.80
CA ALA A 100 17.27 8.42 -10.60
C ALA A 100 18.13 7.38 -11.35
N GLN A 101 18.03 6.10 -11.01
CA GLN A 101 18.89 5.04 -11.54
C GLN A 101 18.26 4.28 -12.72
N PHE A 102 16.98 4.50 -13.01
CA PHE A 102 16.27 3.90 -14.12
C PHE A 102 15.41 4.92 -14.87
N ASP A 103 15.11 4.63 -16.13
CA ASP A 103 14.19 5.38 -16.99
C ASP A 103 13.20 4.44 -17.67
N LEU A 104 12.01 4.96 -17.96
CA LEU A 104 10.97 4.30 -18.76
C LEU A 104 10.84 5.11 -20.04
N ILE A 105 11.57 4.70 -21.08
CA ILE A 105 11.85 5.56 -22.23
C ILE A 105 10.79 5.51 -23.33
N ASN A 106 9.82 4.59 -23.24
CA ASN A 106 8.74 4.53 -24.23
C ASN A 106 7.78 5.72 -24.04
N PRO A 107 7.63 6.63 -25.01
CA PRO A 107 6.77 7.80 -24.88
C PRO A 107 5.28 7.46 -24.75
N ALA A 108 4.85 6.24 -25.12
CA ALA A 108 3.48 5.77 -24.92
C ALA A 108 3.23 5.18 -23.52
N TRP A 109 4.29 4.94 -22.74
CA TRP A 109 4.17 4.36 -21.41
C TRP A 109 3.39 5.22 -20.41
N PRO A 110 3.58 6.56 -20.33
CA PRO A 110 2.83 7.40 -19.39
C PRO A 110 1.31 7.23 -19.54
N SER A 111 0.79 7.24 -20.77
CA SER A 111 -0.64 7.02 -21.01
C SER A 111 -1.12 5.62 -20.61
N CYS A 112 -0.26 4.60 -20.72
CA CYS A 112 -0.56 3.26 -20.22
C CYS A 112 -0.63 3.26 -18.69
N LEU A 113 0.31 3.93 -18.01
CA LEU A 113 0.33 4.06 -16.56
C LEU A 113 -0.86 4.86 -16.04
N ASP A 114 -1.26 5.94 -16.73
CA ASP A 114 -2.45 6.72 -16.40
C ASP A 114 -3.72 5.86 -16.44
N ARG A 115 -3.84 5.00 -17.46
CA ARG A 115 -4.97 4.06 -17.56
C ARG A 115 -4.99 3.06 -16.39
N ILE A 116 -3.84 2.44 -16.08
CA ILE A 116 -3.72 1.51 -14.95
C ILE A 116 -4.11 2.22 -13.64
N THR A 117 -3.60 3.44 -13.45
CA THR A 117 -3.89 4.29 -12.30
C THR A 117 -5.38 4.54 -12.16
N GLN A 118 -6.03 5.03 -13.23
CA GLN A 118 -7.46 5.32 -13.23
C GLN A 118 -8.32 4.10 -12.91
N GLU A 119 -7.97 2.92 -13.43
CA GLU A 119 -8.70 1.69 -13.16
C GLU A 119 -8.58 1.25 -11.69
N ILE A 120 -7.38 1.37 -11.12
CA ILE A 120 -7.14 1.04 -9.70
C ILE A 120 -7.81 2.06 -8.79
N THR A 121 -7.61 3.36 -9.03
CA THR A 121 -8.12 4.42 -8.16
C THR A 121 -9.64 4.49 -8.19
N LYS A 122 -10.26 4.24 -9.36
CA LYS A 122 -11.73 4.10 -9.47
C LYS A 122 -12.27 2.96 -8.60
N GLU A 123 -11.52 1.87 -8.48
CA GLU A 123 -11.94 0.71 -7.69
C GLU A 123 -11.69 0.89 -6.18
N LEU A 124 -10.76 1.75 -5.83
CA LEU A 124 -10.46 2.16 -4.46
C LEU A 124 -11.22 3.43 -4.03
N ASP A 125 -12.05 4.00 -4.90
CA ASP A 125 -12.79 5.25 -4.68
C ASP A 125 -11.87 6.47 -4.37
N ILE A 126 -10.70 6.51 -5.01
CA ILE A 126 -9.71 7.58 -4.88
C ILE A 126 -9.88 8.56 -6.06
N GLU A 127 -10.10 9.83 -5.74
CA GLU A 127 -10.19 10.91 -6.72
C GLU A 127 -8.85 11.67 -6.88
N ASN A 128 -8.60 12.22 -8.07
CA ASN A 128 -7.47 13.11 -8.37
C ASN A 128 -6.07 12.54 -8.04
N ALA A 129 -5.89 11.22 -8.18
CA ALA A 129 -4.60 10.58 -7.97
C ALA A 129 -3.57 11.02 -9.02
N LEU A 130 -2.38 11.39 -8.54
CA LEU A 130 -1.21 11.62 -9.37
C LEU A 130 -0.13 10.62 -8.98
N LEU A 131 0.34 9.81 -9.92
CA LEU A 131 1.42 8.86 -9.66
C LEU A 131 2.73 9.31 -10.28
N SER A 132 3.81 8.99 -9.57
CA SER A 132 5.16 9.03 -10.12
C SER A 132 5.90 7.76 -9.68
N PRO A 133 6.63 7.09 -10.59
CA PRO A 133 7.50 5.99 -10.17
C PRO A 133 8.54 6.49 -9.17
N THR A 134 8.73 5.78 -8.07
CA THR A 134 9.69 6.17 -7.01
C THR A 134 10.87 5.20 -6.92
N LYS A 135 10.62 3.92 -7.14
CA LYS A 135 11.64 2.86 -7.06
C LYS A 135 11.32 1.70 -7.99
N LEU A 136 12.35 0.94 -8.35
CA LEU A 136 12.25 -0.33 -9.04
C LEU A 136 12.90 -1.41 -8.18
N THR A 137 12.19 -2.52 -7.97
CA THR A 137 12.68 -3.63 -7.14
C THR A 137 12.74 -4.92 -7.95
N LEU A 138 13.80 -5.69 -7.75
CA LEU A 138 13.93 -7.06 -8.24
C LEU A 138 13.92 -8.00 -7.04
N GLN A 139 13.01 -8.97 -7.07
CA GLN A 139 12.91 -10.02 -6.05
C GLN A 139 13.53 -11.30 -6.59
N GLY A 140 14.46 -11.88 -5.83
CA GLY A 140 15.14 -13.13 -6.13
C GLY A 140 14.51 -14.34 -5.46
N LEU A 141 15.15 -15.49 -5.69
CA LEU A 141 14.73 -16.75 -5.10
C LEU A 141 14.93 -16.75 -3.59
N GLY A 142 14.00 -17.40 -2.88
CA GLY A 142 14.04 -17.59 -1.44
C GLY A 142 12.92 -16.84 -0.73
N PRO A 143 12.86 -16.91 0.60
CA PRO A 143 11.89 -16.14 1.36
C PRO A 143 12.19 -14.66 1.13
N VAL A 144 11.25 -13.95 0.53
CA VAL A 144 11.22 -12.49 0.62
C VAL A 144 10.82 -12.22 2.06
N ALA A 145 11.68 -11.53 2.81
CA ALA A 145 11.28 -11.06 4.14
C ALA A 145 9.95 -10.33 3.97
N GLU A 146 8.99 -10.53 4.89
CA GLU A 146 7.83 -9.64 4.95
C GLU A 146 8.43 -8.24 5.02
N GLN A 147 8.44 -7.53 3.90
CA GLN A 147 8.97 -6.20 3.85
C GLN A 147 7.90 -5.45 4.60
N ASP A 148 8.13 -5.28 5.91
CA ASP A 148 7.48 -4.28 6.71
C ASP A 148 7.82 -2.95 6.03
N GLN A 149 7.12 -2.65 4.94
CA GLN A 149 6.75 -1.31 4.59
C GLN A 149 5.80 -0.86 5.70
N ARG A 150 6.32 -0.76 6.93
CA ARG A 150 5.89 0.29 7.84
C ARG A 150 6.21 1.54 7.06
N LEU A 151 5.18 2.05 6.37
CA LEU A 151 5.22 3.39 5.82
C LEU A 151 5.74 4.28 6.95
N GLU A 152 6.86 4.94 6.71
CA GLU A 152 7.20 6.15 7.42
C GLU A 152 5.93 7.00 7.42
N GLN A 153 5.47 7.39 8.61
CA GLN A 153 4.28 8.23 8.77
C GLN A 153 4.50 9.54 8.01
N SER A 154 4.04 9.61 6.78
CA SER A 154 3.87 10.87 6.07
C SER A 154 2.44 11.34 6.30
N ASP A 155 2.27 12.62 6.62
CA ASP A 155 0.98 13.30 6.87
C ASP A 155 0.04 13.35 5.64
N HIS A 156 0.30 12.54 4.63
CA HIS A 156 -0.44 12.45 3.38
C HIS A 156 -0.91 11.02 3.21
N ILE A 157 -2.13 10.84 2.73
CA ILE A 157 -2.68 9.54 2.33
C ILE A 157 -1.75 8.98 1.25
N VAL A 158 -0.81 8.11 1.62
CA VAL A 158 0.10 7.47 0.66
C VAL A 158 -0.57 6.17 0.22
N ASP A 159 -1.24 6.27 -0.92
CA ASP A 159 -1.79 5.13 -1.64
C ASP A 159 -0.69 4.57 -2.54
N HIS A 160 -0.21 3.38 -2.22
CA HIS A 160 0.85 2.73 -2.99
C HIS A 160 0.25 1.95 -4.14
N ILE A 161 0.80 2.13 -5.34
CA ILE A 161 0.57 1.25 -6.49
C ILE A 161 1.88 0.59 -6.87
N SER A 162 1.90 -0.73 -6.88
CA SER A 162 3.01 -1.54 -7.40
C SER A 162 2.63 -2.14 -8.73
N VAL A 163 3.49 -1.97 -9.73
CA VAL A 163 3.34 -2.54 -11.06
C VAL A 163 4.42 -3.61 -11.25
N CYS A 164 4.00 -4.85 -11.40
CA CYS A 164 4.88 -5.97 -11.72
C CYS A 164 5.03 -6.03 -13.25
N LEU A 165 6.27 -5.82 -13.71
CA LEU A 165 6.63 -5.96 -15.11
C LEU A 165 6.74 -7.45 -15.48
N PRO A 166 6.51 -7.81 -16.75
CA PRO A 166 6.57 -9.21 -17.19
C PRO A 166 7.92 -9.84 -16.85
N SER A 167 7.88 -10.92 -16.07
CA SER A 167 9.00 -11.73 -15.62
C SER A 167 8.47 -13.08 -15.16
N GLU A 168 8.89 -14.16 -15.82
CA GLU A 168 8.47 -15.51 -15.42
C GLU A 168 8.99 -15.81 -14.00
N HIS A 169 8.06 -16.10 -13.08
CA HIS A 169 8.39 -16.39 -11.69
C HIS A 169 7.37 -17.37 -11.07
N GLN A 170 7.75 -17.96 -9.94
CA GLN A 170 6.87 -18.76 -9.09
C GLN A 170 6.77 -18.09 -7.72
N GLY A 171 5.57 -18.06 -7.15
CA GLY A 171 5.31 -17.29 -5.93
C GLY A 171 5.24 -15.80 -6.20
N GLY A 172 5.86 -14.98 -5.35
CA GLY A 172 5.75 -13.51 -5.45
C GLY A 172 4.38 -12.97 -5.00
N ASP A 173 3.59 -13.80 -4.32
CA ASP A 173 2.27 -13.43 -3.84
C ASP A 173 2.35 -12.21 -2.92
N ILE A 174 1.51 -11.23 -3.22
CA ILE A 174 1.47 -9.98 -2.47
C ILE A 174 0.38 -10.12 -1.40
N GLY A 175 0.84 -10.19 -0.15
CA GLY A 175 -0.03 -10.16 1.03
C GLY A 175 -0.26 -8.73 1.49
N VAL A 176 -1.51 -8.29 1.52
CA VAL A 176 -1.90 -7.01 2.12
C VAL A 176 -2.68 -7.29 3.39
N SER A 177 -2.21 -6.70 4.50
CA SER A 177 -2.89 -6.78 5.79
C SER A 177 -3.35 -5.39 6.23
N LEU A 178 -4.64 -5.20 6.44
CA LEU A 178 -5.22 -3.92 6.84
C LEU A 178 -6.41 -4.15 7.80
N GLY A 179 -6.41 -3.46 8.94
CA GLY A 179 -7.49 -3.57 9.93
C GLY A 179 -7.73 -4.99 10.45
N GLY A 180 -6.68 -5.82 10.58
CA GLY A 180 -6.79 -7.23 11.01
C GLY A 180 -7.26 -8.20 9.92
N ARG A 181 -7.50 -7.72 8.69
CA ARG A 181 -7.83 -8.55 7.52
C ARG A 181 -6.59 -8.77 6.69
N ARG A 182 -6.40 -10.00 6.19
CA ARG A 182 -5.29 -10.35 5.29
C ARG A 182 -5.86 -10.86 3.97
N THR A 183 -5.47 -10.20 2.88
CA THR A 183 -5.76 -10.64 1.51
C THR A 183 -4.44 -10.97 0.85
N THR A 184 -4.37 -12.09 0.13
CA THR A 184 -3.18 -12.48 -0.64
C THR A 184 -3.56 -12.57 -2.10
N VAL A 185 -2.75 -11.96 -2.97
CA VAL A 185 -2.97 -12.00 -4.41
C VAL A 185 -1.74 -12.56 -5.10
N SER A 186 -1.94 -13.52 -6.00
CA SER A 186 -0.86 -14.14 -6.74
C SER A 186 -0.57 -13.40 -8.03
N THR A 187 0.71 -13.13 -8.29
CA THR A 187 1.23 -12.53 -9.52
C THR A 187 1.74 -13.58 -10.51
N ALA A 188 1.93 -14.84 -10.07
CA ALA A 188 2.64 -15.87 -10.84
C ALA A 188 1.88 -16.39 -12.07
N THR A 189 0.55 -16.47 -12.02
CA THR A 189 -0.28 -17.19 -13.01
C THR A 189 -0.01 -16.79 -14.47
N SER A 190 0.26 -15.50 -14.72
CA SER A 190 0.56 -14.99 -16.06
C SER A 190 1.81 -14.12 -16.12
N SER A 191 2.69 -14.27 -15.12
CA SER A 191 3.82 -13.36 -14.91
C SER A 191 4.82 -13.31 -16.06
N ALA A 192 4.90 -14.39 -16.86
CA ALA A 192 5.82 -14.46 -17.98
C ALA A 192 5.55 -13.42 -19.07
N LEU A 193 4.29 -12.98 -19.24
CA LEU A 193 3.89 -12.14 -20.36
C LEU A 193 3.00 -10.97 -19.98
N ASP A 194 2.23 -11.10 -18.90
CA ASP A 194 1.30 -10.07 -18.48
C ASP A 194 1.99 -9.06 -17.55
N LEU A 195 1.44 -7.86 -17.54
CA LEU A 195 1.69 -6.87 -16.51
C LEU A 195 0.62 -7.01 -15.42
N SER A 196 1.01 -7.01 -14.15
CA SER A 196 0.04 -6.91 -13.06
C SER A 196 0.25 -5.65 -12.25
N ALA A 197 -0.82 -5.12 -11.67
CA ALA A 197 -0.76 -3.95 -10.81
C ALA A 197 -1.63 -4.18 -9.58
N ILE A 198 -1.10 -3.77 -8.43
CA ILE A 198 -1.79 -3.79 -7.15
C ILE A 198 -1.77 -2.39 -6.55
N GLY A 199 -2.92 -1.94 -6.07
CA GLY A 199 -3.06 -0.70 -5.31
C GLY A 199 -3.68 -0.98 -3.95
N TRP A 200 -3.21 -0.27 -2.93
CA TRP A 200 -3.82 -0.35 -1.60
C TRP A 200 -3.79 1.00 -0.89
N ILE A 201 -4.81 1.21 -0.06
CA ILE A 201 -4.92 2.38 0.80
C ILE A 201 -4.29 2.02 2.14
N SER A 202 -3.31 2.81 2.58
CA SER A 202 -2.73 2.70 3.91
C SER A 202 -3.31 3.79 4.82
N THR A 203 -4.51 3.57 5.35
CA THR A 203 -5.10 4.45 6.36
C THR A 203 -4.73 3.99 7.78
N PHE A 204 -4.46 4.97 8.65
CA PHE A 204 -4.17 4.79 10.08
C PHE A 204 -5.44 4.79 10.92
#